data_AF-A0AA88YEG4-F1
#
_entry.id   AF-A0AA88YEG4-F1
#
_cell.length_a   1.000
_cell.length_b   1.000
_cell.length_c   1.000
_cell.angle_alpha   90.00
_cell.angle_beta   90.00
_cell.angle_gamma   90.00
#
_symmetry.space_group_name_H-M   'P 1'
#
loop_
_entity.id
_entity.type
_entity.pdbx_description
1 polymer ?
#
loop_
_entity_poly.entity_id
_entity_poly.type
_entity_poly.pdbx_seq_one_letter_code
_entity_poly.pdbx_strand_id
1 'polypeptide(L)'
;MVFQTFRLPLSMKYSCPSPSTWALAINSLLSVLNVGLTVARKHESAFHSMWSELAQTLEEFLFSKHPSPPTLSVEDFQRDEAVDCKVILMVRDDILPFAVSMPKDFVKRIMQLLNKGSIHTTSSDSFIDTDSSKKLREEFAKTCFETLLQFSFVSKTNSEEGAITKMAVLSLLNRCQDVVRKHVDDERLSGKCPLPRPRLAEMASVLKAITTLVRSLKKAPPGNGSATLFEFYEISNLRRVYGYQVIQLYPALVDCTTSPSPNVCRALKEALHEYKDLLAPPTSSTQNGTA
;
A
#
# COMPACT_ATOMS: atom_id res chain seq x y z
N MET A 1 -21.09 8.10 -21.30
CA MET A 1 -20.58 8.63 -22.60
C MET A 1 -19.15 9.16 -22.47
N VAL A 2 -18.82 10.08 -21.56
CA VAL A 2 -17.45 10.63 -21.43
C VAL A 2 -16.42 9.60 -20.95
N PHE A 3 -16.75 8.74 -19.98
CA PHE A 3 -15.81 7.72 -19.46
C PHE A 3 -15.49 6.61 -20.47
N GLN A 4 -16.44 6.26 -21.34
CA GLN A 4 -16.24 5.30 -22.42
C GLN A 4 -15.17 5.77 -23.42
N THR A 5 -15.10 7.08 -23.68
CA THR A 5 -14.07 7.68 -24.55
C THR A 5 -12.67 7.56 -23.95
N PHE A 6 -12.52 7.68 -22.63
CA PHE A 6 -11.24 7.52 -21.94
C PHE A 6 -10.84 6.05 -21.78
N ARG A 7 -11.81 5.15 -21.60
CA ARG A 7 -11.53 3.75 -21.26
C ARG A 7 -10.70 3.01 -22.31
N LEU A 8 -11.02 3.18 -23.60
CA LEU A 8 -10.29 2.48 -24.67
C LEU A 8 -8.77 2.80 -24.69
N PRO A 9 -8.34 4.08 -24.81
CA PRO A 9 -6.91 4.38 -24.80
C PRO A 9 -6.23 4.03 -23.48
N LEU A 10 -6.92 4.12 -22.35
CA LEU A 10 -6.37 3.78 -21.04
C LEU A 10 -6.15 2.26 -20.86
N SER A 11 -7.10 1.45 -21.31
CA SER A 11 -6.95 -0.02 -21.30
C SER A 11 -5.79 -0.49 -22.19
N MET A 12 -5.52 0.26 -23.26
CA MET A 12 -4.46 0.01 -24.24
C MET A 12 -3.13 0.71 -23.91
N LYS A 13 -2.86 1.11 -22.65
CA LYS A 13 -1.67 1.88 -22.22
C LYS A 13 -0.43 1.71 -23.12
N TYR A 14 0.19 0.53 -23.13
CA TYR A 14 1.40 0.24 -23.93
C TYR A 14 1.15 -0.24 -25.37
N SER A 15 -0.11 -0.39 -25.78
CA SER A 15 -0.54 -0.82 -27.12
C SER A 15 -1.20 0.31 -27.94
N CYS A 16 -1.21 1.54 -27.43
CA CYS A 16 -1.73 2.68 -28.19
C CYS A 16 -0.89 2.92 -29.46
N PRO A 17 -1.51 3.26 -30.61
CA PRO A 17 -0.77 3.60 -31.82
C PRO A 17 0.23 4.75 -31.64
N SER A 18 -0.07 5.69 -30.75
CA SER A 18 0.87 6.69 -30.26
C SER A 18 1.10 6.52 -28.76
N PRO A 19 2.36 6.53 -28.29
CA PRO A 19 2.68 6.39 -26.88
C PRO A 19 2.19 7.58 -26.03
N SER A 20 1.88 8.73 -26.64
CA SER A 20 1.33 9.88 -25.91
C SER A 20 -0.19 9.79 -25.66
N THR A 21 -0.89 8.90 -26.36
CA THR A 21 -2.36 8.87 -26.35
C THR A 21 -2.92 8.50 -24.98
N TRP A 22 -2.43 7.43 -24.37
CA TRP A 22 -2.87 7.02 -23.03
C TRP A 22 -2.48 8.07 -21.98
N ALA A 23 -1.31 8.69 -22.12
CA ALA A 23 -0.80 9.70 -21.21
C ALA A 23 -1.69 10.96 -21.25
N LEU A 24 -2.10 11.40 -22.44
CA LEU A 24 -3.03 12.52 -22.55
C LEU A 24 -4.42 12.14 -22.01
N ALA A 25 -4.89 10.93 -22.30
CA ALA A 25 -6.18 10.43 -21.83
C ALA A 25 -6.24 10.40 -20.29
N ILE A 26 -5.20 9.90 -19.62
CA ILE A 26 -5.20 9.78 -18.15
C ILE A 26 -5.12 11.15 -17.47
N ASN A 27 -4.28 12.06 -18.00
CA ASN A 27 -4.20 13.42 -17.45
C ASN A 27 -5.51 14.20 -17.65
N SER A 28 -6.19 13.98 -18.78
CA SER A 28 -7.51 14.56 -19.03
C SER A 28 -8.55 13.97 -18.09
N LEU A 29 -8.55 12.64 -17.87
CA LEU A 29 -9.43 11.97 -16.92
C LEU A 29 -9.22 12.51 -15.50
N LEU A 30 -7.97 12.63 -15.03
CA LEU A 30 -7.66 13.21 -13.71
C LEU A 30 -8.18 14.65 -13.58
N SER A 31 -8.02 15.46 -14.63
CA SER A 31 -8.54 16.84 -14.66
C SER A 31 -10.07 16.89 -14.57
N VAL A 32 -10.76 15.99 -15.29
CA VAL A 32 -12.22 15.86 -15.24
C VAL A 32 -12.67 15.40 -13.86
N LEU A 33 -12.00 14.41 -13.26
CA LEU A 33 -12.37 13.85 -11.96
C LEU A 33 -12.21 14.85 -10.82
N ASN A 34 -11.18 15.71 -10.86
CA ASN A 34 -10.93 16.76 -9.86
C ASN A 34 -12.18 17.65 -9.61
N VAL A 35 -12.95 17.92 -10.67
CA VAL A 35 -14.22 18.68 -10.57
C VAL A 35 -15.43 17.74 -10.51
N GLY A 36 -15.42 16.70 -11.35
CA GLY A 36 -16.56 15.82 -11.61
C GLY A 36 -16.96 14.95 -10.42
N LEU A 37 -16.01 14.50 -9.59
CA LEU A 37 -16.31 13.66 -8.42
C LEU A 37 -17.23 14.39 -7.42
N THR A 38 -16.97 15.67 -7.18
CA THR A 38 -17.80 16.49 -6.27
C THR A 38 -19.20 16.70 -6.81
N VAL A 39 -19.35 16.88 -8.12
CA VAL A 39 -20.66 17.01 -8.77
C VAL A 39 -21.41 15.67 -8.73
N ALA A 40 -20.73 14.57 -9.06
CA ALA A 40 -21.31 13.24 -9.10
C ALA A 40 -21.85 12.78 -7.73
N ARG A 41 -21.12 13.08 -6.65
CA ARG A 41 -21.57 12.83 -5.27
C ARG A 41 -22.85 13.58 -4.90
N LYS A 42 -23.00 14.83 -5.36
CA LYS A 42 -24.20 15.65 -5.09
C LYS A 42 -25.43 15.20 -5.87
N HIS A 43 -25.24 14.49 -6.97
CA HIS A 43 -26.29 14.07 -7.91
C HIS A 43 -26.26 12.56 -8.16
N GLU A 44 -26.19 11.76 -7.09
CA GLU A 44 -25.97 10.29 -7.16
C GLU A 44 -26.89 9.59 -8.18
N SER A 45 -28.18 9.94 -8.21
CA SER A 45 -29.16 9.33 -9.12
C SER A 45 -28.83 9.50 -10.60
N ALA A 46 -28.21 10.62 -10.99
CA ALA A 46 -27.83 10.90 -12.37
C ALA A 46 -26.51 10.22 -12.78
N PHE A 47 -25.66 9.85 -11.81
CA PHE A 47 -24.32 9.33 -12.05
C PHE A 47 -24.12 7.88 -11.56
N HIS A 48 -25.20 7.15 -11.28
CA HIS A 48 -25.10 5.79 -10.72
C HIS A 48 -24.23 4.84 -11.59
N SER A 49 -24.43 4.83 -12.91
CA SER A 49 -23.65 4.00 -13.84
C SER A 49 -22.18 4.43 -13.99
N MET A 50 -21.88 5.70 -13.69
CA MET A 50 -20.54 6.27 -13.80
C MET A 50 -19.54 5.57 -12.88
N TRP A 51 -19.95 5.24 -11.65
CA TRP A 51 -19.06 4.67 -10.64
C TRP A 51 -18.49 3.32 -11.09
N SER A 52 -19.33 2.46 -11.68
CA SER A 52 -18.87 1.18 -12.20
C SER A 52 -17.91 1.33 -13.38
N GLU A 53 -18.20 2.25 -14.31
CA GLU A 53 -17.33 2.58 -15.44
C GLU A 53 -15.98 3.16 -14.97
N LEU A 54 -16.00 4.02 -13.95
CA LEU A 54 -14.80 4.61 -13.37
C LEU A 54 -13.92 3.55 -12.73
N ALA A 55 -14.46 2.70 -11.84
CA ALA A 55 -13.69 1.63 -11.21
C ALA A 55 -13.06 0.69 -12.25
N GLN A 56 -13.81 0.34 -13.30
CA GLN A 56 -13.27 -0.48 -14.39
C GLN A 56 -12.16 0.22 -15.16
N THR A 57 -12.32 1.50 -15.45
CA THR A 57 -11.31 2.29 -16.18
C THR A 57 -10.01 2.41 -15.38
N LEU A 58 -10.10 2.66 -14.08
CA LEU A 58 -8.93 2.71 -13.19
C LEU A 58 -8.23 1.35 -13.11
N GLU A 59 -8.99 0.27 -12.99
CA GLU A 59 -8.44 -1.09 -12.93
C GLU A 59 -7.75 -1.49 -14.24
N GLU A 60 -8.36 -1.24 -15.39
CA GLU A 60 -7.80 -1.55 -16.71
C GLU A 60 -6.56 -0.72 -17.04
N PHE A 61 -6.49 0.52 -16.54
CA PHE A 61 -5.31 1.36 -16.67
C PHE A 61 -4.15 0.86 -15.79
N LEU A 62 -4.40 0.71 -14.49
CA LEU A 62 -3.38 0.35 -13.51
C LEU A 62 -2.90 -1.10 -13.63
N PHE A 63 -3.72 -1.98 -14.19
CA PHE A 63 -3.40 -3.39 -14.44
C PHE A 63 -3.64 -3.75 -15.90
N SER A 64 -3.08 -2.95 -16.81
CA SER A 64 -3.20 -3.19 -18.25
C SER A 64 -2.77 -4.60 -18.62
N LYS A 65 -3.52 -5.20 -19.55
CA LYS A 65 -3.23 -6.52 -20.12
C LYS A 65 -2.03 -6.49 -21.07
N HIS A 66 -1.59 -5.30 -21.45
CA HIS A 66 -0.45 -5.10 -22.34
C HIS A 66 0.77 -4.74 -21.50
N PRO A 67 1.83 -5.56 -21.49
CA PRO A 67 3.04 -5.26 -20.73
C PRO A 67 3.81 -4.09 -21.34
N SER A 68 4.65 -3.44 -20.53
CA SER A 68 5.58 -2.42 -21.02
C SER A 68 6.52 -2.99 -22.09
N PRO A 69 6.84 -2.25 -23.16
CA PRO A 69 7.77 -2.72 -24.17
C PRO A 69 9.16 -2.98 -23.57
N PRO A 70 9.89 -4.02 -24.01
CA PRO A 70 11.26 -4.28 -23.53
C PRO A 70 12.25 -3.15 -23.92
N THR A 71 11.90 -2.37 -24.94
CA THR A 71 12.67 -1.22 -25.41
C THR A 71 12.45 0.04 -24.57
N LEU A 72 11.53 0.02 -23.60
CA LEU A 72 11.26 1.17 -22.74
C LEU A 72 12.47 1.45 -21.83
N SER A 73 12.93 2.71 -21.84
CA SER A 73 14.02 3.15 -20.97
C SER A 73 13.61 3.09 -19.49
N VAL A 74 14.59 3.07 -18.60
CA VAL A 74 14.32 3.08 -17.14
C VAL A 74 13.64 4.40 -16.76
N GLU A 75 14.08 5.51 -17.33
CA GLU A 75 13.55 6.84 -17.09
C GLU A 75 12.09 6.94 -17.56
N ASP A 76 11.76 6.41 -18.74
CA ASP A 76 10.39 6.40 -19.25
C ASP A 76 9.48 5.51 -18.39
N PHE A 77 9.98 4.34 -17.99
CA PHE A 77 9.24 3.46 -17.09
C PHE A 77 8.91 4.14 -15.76
N GLN A 78 9.88 4.85 -15.16
CA GLN A 78 9.67 5.61 -13.92
C GLN A 78 8.68 6.77 -14.12
N ARG A 79 8.71 7.44 -15.29
CA ARG A 79 7.70 8.46 -15.63
C ARG A 79 6.30 7.85 -15.72
N ASP A 80 6.18 6.68 -16.33
CA ASP A 80 4.90 5.98 -16.47
C ASP A 80 4.37 5.48 -15.12
N GLU A 81 5.26 5.00 -14.25
CA GLU A 81 4.96 4.63 -12.87
C GLU A 81 4.52 5.85 -12.04
N ALA A 82 5.15 7.01 -12.22
CA ALA A 82 4.74 8.23 -11.54
C ALA A 82 3.31 8.65 -11.91
N VAL A 83 2.86 8.35 -13.13
CA VAL A 83 1.46 8.56 -13.54
C VAL A 83 0.53 7.56 -12.84
N ASP A 84 0.93 6.28 -12.70
CA ASP A 84 0.17 5.30 -11.92
C ASP A 84 0.01 5.77 -10.47
N CYS A 85 1.08 6.31 -9.86
CA CYS A 85 1.04 6.87 -8.51
C CYS A 85 0.06 8.04 -8.39
N LYS A 86 0.01 8.96 -9.38
CA LYS A 86 -0.96 10.07 -9.38
C LYS A 86 -2.41 9.59 -9.31
N VAL A 87 -2.73 8.48 -9.97
CA VAL A 87 -4.07 7.89 -9.91
C VAL A 87 -4.39 7.41 -8.50
N ILE A 88 -3.44 6.74 -7.82
CA ILE A 88 -3.62 6.30 -6.44
C ILE A 88 -3.73 7.49 -5.48
N LEU A 89 -2.97 8.55 -5.70
CA LEU A 89 -3.07 9.78 -4.90
C LEU A 89 -4.45 10.43 -5.06
N MET A 90 -5.02 10.47 -6.27
CA MET A 90 -6.41 10.92 -6.49
C MET A 90 -7.41 10.01 -5.77
N VAL A 91 -7.21 8.69 -5.79
CA VAL A 91 -8.04 7.75 -5.00
C VAL A 91 -7.96 8.09 -3.51
N ARG A 92 -6.76 8.35 -2.98
CA ARG A 92 -6.50 8.69 -1.58
C ARG A 92 -7.14 10.02 -1.17
N ASP A 93 -7.03 11.05 -2.01
CA ASP A 93 -7.39 12.42 -1.64
C ASP A 93 -8.84 12.76 -2.00
N ASP A 94 -9.34 12.25 -3.12
CA ASP A 94 -10.62 12.68 -3.70
C ASP A 94 -11.72 11.60 -3.66
N ILE A 95 -11.38 10.32 -3.50
CA ILE A 95 -12.36 9.22 -3.45
C ILE A 95 -12.55 8.75 -2.01
N LEU A 96 -11.51 8.19 -1.40
CA LEU A 96 -11.62 7.51 -0.11
C LEU A 96 -12.19 8.38 1.03
N PRO A 97 -11.84 9.67 1.20
CA PRO A 97 -12.39 10.50 2.27
C PRO A 97 -13.92 10.67 2.19
N PHE A 98 -14.50 10.41 1.01
CA PHE A 98 -15.92 10.54 0.73
C PHE A 98 -16.62 9.18 0.53
N ALA A 99 -16.00 8.07 0.94
CA ALA A 99 -16.51 6.69 0.77
C ALA A 99 -18.00 6.53 1.13
N VAL A 100 -18.45 7.15 2.22
CA VAL A 100 -19.83 7.10 2.72
C VAL A 100 -20.87 7.71 1.79
N SER A 101 -20.45 8.54 0.83
CA SER A 101 -21.31 9.25 -0.13
C SER A 101 -21.28 8.62 -1.52
N MET A 102 -20.77 7.40 -1.64
CA MET A 102 -20.63 6.69 -2.91
C MET A 102 -21.21 5.28 -2.80
N PRO A 103 -21.54 4.63 -3.94
CA PRO A 103 -22.02 3.26 -3.93
C PRO A 103 -21.01 2.30 -3.29
N LYS A 104 -21.48 1.43 -2.40
CA LYS A 104 -20.63 0.46 -1.67
C LYS A 104 -19.85 -0.47 -2.61
N ASP A 105 -20.48 -0.92 -3.69
CA ASP A 105 -19.82 -1.76 -4.69
C ASP A 105 -18.63 -1.05 -5.35
N PHE A 106 -18.72 0.26 -5.56
CA PHE A 106 -17.62 1.06 -6.08
C PHE A 106 -16.47 1.13 -5.07
N VAL A 107 -16.76 1.47 -3.82
CA VAL A 107 -15.74 1.53 -2.75
C VAL A 107 -15.05 0.17 -2.56
N LYS A 108 -15.82 -0.92 -2.59
CA LYS A 108 -15.29 -2.29 -2.55
C LYS A 108 -14.33 -2.58 -3.71
N ARG A 109 -14.65 -2.16 -4.93
CA ARG A 109 -13.75 -2.33 -6.09
C ARG A 109 -12.48 -1.49 -5.95
N ILE A 110 -12.57 -0.27 -5.43
CA ILE A 110 -11.39 0.55 -5.11
C ILE A 110 -10.49 -0.15 -4.09
N MET A 111 -11.07 -0.76 -3.06
CA MET A 111 -10.31 -1.55 -2.09
C MET A 111 -9.61 -2.76 -2.70
N GLN A 112 -10.30 -3.50 -3.58
CA GLN A 112 -9.72 -4.62 -4.30
C GLN A 112 -8.56 -4.18 -5.21
N LEU A 113 -8.73 -3.05 -5.90
CA LEU A 113 -7.71 -2.42 -6.76
C LEU A 113 -6.46 -2.06 -5.96
N LEU A 114 -6.62 -1.38 -4.82
CA LEU A 114 -5.50 -1.00 -3.95
C LEU A 114 -4.80 -2.24 -3.37
N ASN A 115 -5.57 -3.25 -2.94
CA ASN A 115 -5.02 -4.51 -2.44
C ASN A 115 -4.18 -5.21 -3.51
N LYS A 116 -4.73 -5.35 -4.72
CA LYS A 116 -4.02 -5.90 -5.88
C LYS A 116 -2.73 -5.14 -6.19
N GLY A 117 -2.75 -3.81 -6.09
CA GLY A 117 -1.57 -2.97 -6.30
C GLY A 117 -0.50 -3.16 -5.24
N SER A 118 -0.91 -3.31 -3.98
CA SER A 118 0.00 -3.47 -2.84
C SER A 118 0.77 -4.79 -2.81
N ILE A 119 0.19 -5.87 -3.35
CA ILE A 119 0.79 -7.23 -3.34
C ILE A 119 2.08 -7.30 -4.20
N HIS A 120 2.23 -6.39 -5.17
CA HIS A 120 3.42 -6.34 -6.02
C HIS A 120 4.70 -5.86 -5.30
N THR A 121 4.61 -5.34 -4.07
CA THR A 121 5.79 -5.03 -3.24
C THR A 121 6.50 -6.26 -2.66
N THR A 122 5.85 -7.43 -2.62
CA THR A 122 6.34 -8.61 -1.85
C THR A 122 6.42 -9.91 -2.66
N SER A 123 6.03 -9.89 -3.94
CA SER A 123 5.96 -11.10 -4.77
C SER A 123 7.00 -11.02 -5.90
N SER A 124 8.27 -11.26 -5.60
CA SER A 124 9.29 -11.47 -6.64
C SER A 124 9.49 -12.97 -6.89
N ASP A 125 8.47 -13.62 -7.46
CA ASP A 125 8.67 -14.89 -8.20
C ASP A 125 9.20 -14.54 -9.60
N SER A 126 10.45 -14.12 -9.68
CA SER A 126 11.27 -14.30 -10.89
C SER A 126 12.72 -13.99 -10.57
N PHE A 127 13.48 -15.06 -10.44
CA PHE A 127 14.93 -15.05 -10.36
C PHE A 127 15.53 -14.46 -11.65
N ILE A 128 16.54 -13.59 -11.47
CA ILE A 128 17.48 -13.10 -12.49
C ILE A 128 16.85 -12.19 -13.56
N ASP A 129 16.77 -10.89 -13.28
CA ASP A 129 17.11 -9.90 -14.31
C ASP A 129 17.28 -8.49 -13.71
N THR A 130 18.21 -7.69 -14.23
CA THR A 130 18.29 -6.25 -13.89
C THR A 130 17.07 -5.49 -14.44
N ASP A 131 16.33 -6.13 -15.35
CA ASP A 131 14.98 -5.76 -15.82
C ASP A 131 13.84 -6.09 -14.82
N SER A 132 14.13 -6.75 -13.68
CA SER A 132 13.11 -7.06 -12.66
C SER A 132 12.58 -5.82 -11.94
N SER A 133 13.41 -4.78 -11.74
CA SER A 133 12.99 -3.48 -11.20
C SER A 133 11.93 -2.81 -12.08
N LYS A 134 12.11 -2.85 -13.41
CA LYS A 134 11.11 -2.38 -14.39
C LYS A 134 9.82 -3.23 -14.38
N LYS A 135 9.77 -4.37 -13.71
CA LYS A 135 8.54 -5.18 -13.63
C LYS A 135 7.76 -4.94 -12.34
N LEU A 136 8.40 -4.46 -11.29
CA LEU A 136 7.83 -4.50 -9.94
C LEU A 136 7.06 -3.23 -9.53
N ARG A 137 7.18 -2.11 -10.26
CA ARG A 137 6.50 -0.83 -9.96
C ARG A 137 6.47 -0.53 -8.45
N GLU A 138 7.66 -0.47 -7.86
CA GLU A 138 7.86 -0.44 -6.41
C GLU A 138 7.20 0.78 -5.74
N GLU A 139 7.30 1.97 -6.34
CA GLU A 139 6.72 3.19 -5.78
C GLU A 139 5.19 3.18 -5.92
N PHE A 140 4.67 2.66 -7.02
CA PHE A 140 3.23 2.46 -7.18
C PHE A 140 2.67 1.49 -6.12
N ALA A 141 3.32 0.35 -5.94
CA ALA A 141 2.88 -0.67 -5.01
C ALA A 141 2.98 -0.17 -3.55
N LYS A 142 4.01 0.61 -3.22
CA LYS A 142 4.13 1.35 -1.96
C LYS A 142 3.02 2.39 -1.79
N THR A 143 2.70 3.18 -2.82
CA THR A 143 1.62 4.19 -2.76
C THR A 143 0.25 3.53 -2.53
N CYS A 144 -0.02 2.40 -3.18
CA CYS A 144 -1.24 1.61 -2.95
C CYS A 144 -1.33 1.15 -1.49
N PHE A 145 -0.21 0.65 -0.96
CA PHE A 145 -0.12 0.16 0.41
C PHE A 145 -0.33 1.26 1.46
N GLU A 146 0.36 2.39 1.32
CA GLU A 146 0.21 3.54 2.23
C GLU A 146 -1.25 4.05 2.21
N THR A 147 -1.88 4.07 1.04
CA THR A 147 -3.29 4.47 0.87
C THR A 147 -4.26 3.51 1.58
N LEU A 148 -4.06 2.19 1.46
CA LEU A 148 -4.85 1.18 2.18
C LEU A 148 -4.75 1.39 3.70
N LEU A 149 -3.54 1.61 4.20
CA LEU A 149 -3.30 1.79 5.62
C LEU A 149 -3.99 3.03 6.14
N GLN A 150 -3.80 4.17 5.48
CA GLN A 150 -4.42 5.43 5.89
C GLN A 150 -5.94 5.31 6.00
N PHE A 151 -6.59 4.70 5.01
CA PHE A 151 -8.04 4.52 5.08
C PHE A 151 -8.46 3.53 6.15
N SER A 152 -7.67 2.48 6.39
CA SER A 152 -7.94 1.52 7.45
C SER A 152 -8.01 2.16 8.84
N PHE A 153 -7.22 3.20 9.09
CA PHE A 153 -7.25 3.95 10.35
C PHE A 153 -8.42 4.91 10.47
N VAL A 154 -8.84 5.49 9.35
CA VAL A 154 -9.93 6.46 9.30
C VAL A 154 -11.30 5.77 9.41
N SER A 155 -11.45 4.57 8.84
CA SER A 155 -12.69 3.80 8.87
C SER A 155 -12.92 3.14 10.24
N LYS A 156 -13.26 3.93 11.25
CA LYS A 156 -13.57 3.51 12.64
C LYS A 156 -14.89 2.73 12.79
N THR A 157 -15.62 2.45 11.70
CA THR A 157 -16.91 1.76 11.76
C THR A 157 -16.74 0.27 11.45
N ASN A 158 -17.50 -0.59 12.15
CA ASN A 158 -17.62 -2.03 11.87
C ASN A 158 -18.32 -2.30 10.51
N SER A 159 -17.93 -1.61 9.45
CA SER A 159 -18.44 -1.82 8.11
C SER A 159 -17.73 -3.00 7.43
N GLU A 160 -18.42 -3.65 6.49
CA GLU A 160 -17.83 -4.70 5.66
C GLU A 160 -16.58 -4.21 4.90
N GLU A 161 -16.51 -2.91 4.59
CA GLU A 161 -15.36 -2.27 3.93
C GLU A 161 -14.14 -2.19 4.85
N GLY A 162 -14.33 -1.77 6.10
CA GLY A 162 -13.26 -1.79 7.12
C GLY A 162 -12.76 -3.21 7.39
N ALA A 163 -13.64 -4.21 7.31
CA ALA A 163 -13.25 -5.62 7.42
C ALA A 163 -12.40 -6.10 6.23
N ILE A 164 -12.72 -5.69 4.99
CA ILE A 164 -11.93 -6.03 3.80
C ILE A 164 -10.52 -5.43 3.87
N THR A 165 -10.41 -4.14 4.23
CA THR A 165 -9.10 -3.49 4.39
C THR A 165 -8.30 -4.13 5.52
N LYS A 166 -8.95 -4.43 6.64
CA LYS A 166 -8.33 -5.15 7.76
C LYS A 166 -7.80 -6.51 7.32
N MET A 167 -8.58 -7.30 6.57
CA MET A 167 -8.14 -8.59 6.03
C MET A 167 -6.96 -8.45 5.07
N ALA A 168 -6.94 -7.41 4.22
CA ALA A 168 -5.82 -7.15 3.31
C ALA A 168 -4.52 -6.83 4.07
N VAL A 169 -4.59 -5.94 5.07
CA VAL A 169 -3.45 -5.59 5.94
C VAL A 169 -2.96 -6.82 6.71
N LEU A 170 -3.88 -7.65 7.23
CA LEU A 170 -3.53 -8.90 7.90
C LEU A 170 -2.91 -9.93 6.95
N SER A 171 -3.38 -10.04 5.71
CA SER A 171 -2.80 -10.92 4.69
C SER A 171 -1.38 -10.49 4.33
N LEU A 172 -1.13 -9.18 4.22
CA LEU A 172 0.21 -8.62 3.98
C LEU A 172 1.14 -8.85 5.17
N LEU A 173 0.66 -8.63 6.40
CA LEU A 173 1.41 -8.92 7.63
C LEU A 173 1.81 -10.39 7.70
N ASN A 174 0.87 -11.31 7.43
CA ASN A 174 1.14 -12.75 7.41
C ASN A 174 2.17 -13.12 6.35
N ARG A 175 2.03 -12.59 5.11
CA ARG A 175 3.00 -12.82 4.04
C ARG A 175 4.40 -12.33 4.43
N CYS A 176 4.50 -11.13 5.00
CA CYS A 176 5.77 -10.61 5.51
C CYS A 176 6.36 -11.55 6.57
N GLN A 177 5.52 -12.06 7.47
CA GLN A 177 5.93 -13.01 8.50
C GLN A 177 6.47 -14.31 7.90
N ASP A 178 5.80 -14.84 6.87
CA ASP A 178 6.22 -16.07 6.20
C ASP A 178 7.56 -15.91 5.49
N VAL A 179 7.80 -14.77 4.81
CA VAL A 179 9.08 -14.47 4.16
C VAL A 179 10.20 -14.34 5.19
N VAL A 180 9.96 -13.62 6.28
CA VAL A 180 10.94 -13.45 7.38
C VAL A 180 11.29 -14.79 8.01
N ARG A 181 10.29 -15.62 8.36
CA ARG A 181 10.52 -16.97 8.92
C ARG A 181 11.29 -17.86 7.95
N LYS A 182 10.89 -17.88 6.68
CA LYS A 182 11.57 -18.67 5.66
C LYS A 182 13.02 -18.24 5.48
N HIS A 183 13.32 -16.94 5.55
CA HIS A 183 14.70 -16.46 5.51
C HIS A 183 15.54 -16.99 6.68
N VAL A 184 15.00 -16.95 7.91
CA VAL A 184 15.67 -17.51 9.11
C VAL A 184 15.92 -19.00 8.96
N ASP A 185 14.91 -19.75 8.48
CA ASP A 185 15.05 -21.18 8.23
C ASP A 185 16.09 -21.48 7.13
N ASP A 186 16.06 -20.74 6.03
CA ASP A 186 17.01 -20.87 4.93
C ASP A 186 18.44 -20.58 5.39
N GLU A 187 18.69 -19.51 6.17
CA GLU A 187 20.01 -19.20 6.74
C GLU A 187 20.47 -20.33 7.68
N ARG A 188 19.58 -20.82 8.54
CA ARG A 188 19.88 -21.92 9.47
C ARG A 188 20.27 -23.20 8.73
N LEU A 189 19.56 -23.52 7.64
CA LEU A 189 19.82 -24.71 6.83
C LEU A 189 21.05 -24.54 5.91
N SER A 190 21.35 -23.32 5.48
CA SER A 190 22.50 -23.03 4.60
C SER A 190 23.85 -23.06 5.35
N GLY A 191 23.83 -22.88 6.67
CA GLY A 191 25.00 -23.00 7.52
C GLY A 191 26.06 -21.93 7.20
N LYS A 192 27.13 -22.30 6.47
CA LYS A 192 28.22 -21.37 6.08
C LYS A 192 28.09 -20.84 4.66
N CYS A 193 27.16 -21.36 3.86
CA CYS A 193 26.96 -20.90 2.50
C CYS A 193 26.07 -19.64 2.53
N PRO A 194 26.51 -18.50 1.95
CA PRO A 194 25.67 -17.32 1.90
C PRO A 194 24.48 -17.54 0.97
N LEU A 195 23.28 -17.09 1.37
CA LEU A 195 22.11 -17.17 0.52
C LEU A 195 22.27 -16.35 -0.78
N PRO A 196 21.60 -16.73 -1.88
CA PRO A 196 21.66 -16.00 -3.14
C PRO A 196 21.32 -14.51 -2.97
N ARG A 197 22.09 -13.63 -3.64
CA ARG A 197 21.89 -12.17 -3.60
C ARG A 197 20.44 -11.73 -3.85
N PRO A 198 19.66 -12.33 -4.78
CA PRO A 198 18.26 -12.00 -4.96
C PRO A 198 17.40 -12.24 -3.71
N ARG A 199 17.61 -13.35 -2.98
CA ARG A 199 16.89 -13.63 -1.72
C ARG A 199 17.22 -12.62 -0.63
N LEU A 200 18.48 -12.19 -0.57
CA LEU A 200 18.90 -11.15 0.38
C LEU A 200 18.30 -9.77 0.03
N ALA A 201 18.16 -9.45 -1.25
CA ALA A 201 17.51 -8.23 -1.72
C ALA A 201 16.01 -8.24 -1.41
N GLU A 202 15.33 -9.36 -1.69
CA GLU A 202 13.91 -9.59 -1.35
C GLU A 202 13.67 -9.40 0.15
N MET A 203 14.49 -10.06 0.99
CA MET A 203 14.39 -9.92 2.44
C MET A 203 14.60 -8.47 2.91
N ALA A 204 15.58 -7.76 2.35
CA ALA A 204 15.78 -6.34 2.67
C ALA A 204 14.58 -5.47 2.25
N SER A 205 13.94 -5.75 1.13
CA SER A 205 12.72 -5.07 0.68
C SER A 205 11.52 -5.38 1.59
N VAL A 206 11.34 -6.64 2.01
CA VAL A 206 10.30 -7.03 2.96
C VAL A 206 10.47 -6.31 4.30
N LEU A 207 11.70 -6.24 4.82
CA LEU A 207 11.99 -5.51 6.06
C LEU A 207 11.69 -4.00 5.95
N LYS A 208 11.98 -3.37 4.81
CA LYS A 208 11.58 -1.98 4.54
C LYS A 208 10.06 -1.82 4.44
N ALA A 209 9.36 -2.79 3.85
CA ALA A 209 7.90 -2.78 3.79
C ALA A 209 7.29 -2.91 5.20
N ILE A 210 7.82 -3.80 6.05
CA ILE A 210 7.43 -3.91 7.47
C ILE A 210 7.70 -2.59 8.20
N THR A 211 8.85 -1.96 8.00
CA THR A 211 9.18 -0.67 8.60
C THR A 211 8.15 0.40 8.20
N THR A 212 7.84 0.50 6.92
CA THR A 212 6.87 1.46 6.36
C THR A 212 5.47 1.19 6.88
N LEU A 213 5.10 -0.09 6.99
CA LEU A 213 3.86 -0.54 7.59
C LEU A 213 3.76 -0.06 9.04
N VAL A 214 4.73 -0.40 9.89
CA VAL A 214 4.71 -0.03 11.31
C VAL A 214 4.71 1.50 11.49
N ARG A 215 5.47 2.26 10.69
CA ARG A 215 5.43 3.74 10.72
C ARG A 215 4.06 4.29 10.33
N SER A 216 3.48 3.78 9.25
CA SER A 216 2.16 4.20 8.78
C SER A 216 1.08 3.82 9.79
N LEU A 217 1.28 2.69 10.48
CA LEU A 217 0.43 2.26 11.57
C LEU A 217 0.50 3.21 12.79
N LYS A 218 1.64 3.88 13.01
CA LYS A 218 1.86 4.89 14.07
C LYS A 218 1.36 6.30 13.70
N LYS A 219 1.35 6.65 12.40
CA LYS A 219 0.87 7.95 11.89
C LYS A 219 -0.58 7.85 11.41
N ALA A 220 -1.55 7.87 12.32
CA ALA A 220 -2.94 8.15 11.92
C ALA A 220 -3.24 9.67 12.06
N PRO A 221 -4.31 10.19 11.42
CA PRO A 221 -4.38 11.61 11.07
C PRO A 221 -4.50 12.50 12.30
N PRO A 222 -3.93 13.73 12.28
CA PRO A 222 -4.11 14.69 13.33
C PRO A 222 -5.58 15.17 13.34
N GLY A 223 -6.39 14.59 14.21
CA GLY A 223 -7.58 15.29 14.69
C GLY A 223 -7.10 16.49 15.49
N ASN A 224 -7.42 17.71 15.04
CA ASN A 224 -7.04 18.95 15.71
C ASN A 224 -7.37 18.90 17.21
N GLY A 225 -6.35 18.76 18.07
CA GLY A 225 -6.50 18.91 19.52
C GLY A 225 -5.50 18.12 20.37
N SER A 226 -4.45 18.80 20.86
CA SER A 226 -3.49 18.39 21.90
C SER A 226 -2.72 17.07 21.69
N ALA A 227 -1.40 17.21 21.47
CA ALA A 227 -0.51 16.14 21.03
C ALA A 227 -0.23 15.00 22.04
N THR A 228 -0.69 15.05 23.30
CA THR A 228 -0.26 14.06 24.32
C THR A 228 -1.28 12.97 24.66
N LEU A 229 -2.58 13.25 24.61
CA LEU A 229 -3.63 12.23 24.81
C LEU A 229 -4.02 11.53 23.49
N PHE A 230 -3.87 12.23 22.36
CA PHE A 230 -4.22 11.71 21.04
C PHE A 230 -3.23 10.64 20.57
N GLU A 231 -1.93 10.85 20.73
CA GLU A 231 -0.89 9.85 20.43
C GLU A 231 -1.07 8.57 21.26
N PHE A 232 -1.41 8.70 22.55
CA PHE A 232 -1.70 7.57 23.43
C PHE A 232 -2.94 6.78 23.01
N TYR A 233 -4.01 7.49 22.61
CA TYR A 233 -5.25 6.87 22.15
C TYR A 233 -5.09 6.16 20.79
N GLU A 234 -4.25 6.70 19.89
CA GLU A 234 -3.95 6.06 18.61
C GLU A 234 -3.04 4.84 18.74
N ILE A 235 -1.97 4.90 19.53
CA ILE A 235 -1.12 3.73 19.84
C ILE A 235 -1.95 2.63 20.51
N SER A 236 -2.88 3.00 21.38
CA SER A 236 -3.80 2.06 22.04
C SER A 236 -4.80 1.43 21.06
N ASN A 237 -5.31 2.17 20.08
CA ASN A 237 -6.18 1.62 19.03
C ASN A 237 -5.41 0.76 18.04
N LEU A 238 -4.17 1.14 17.69
CA LEU A 238 -3.28 0.33 16.90
C LEU A 238 -3.04 -1.03 17.58
N ARG A 239 -2.74 -1.00 18.88
CA ARG A 239 -2.61 -2.20 19.72
C ARG A 239 -3.88 -3.04 19.73
N ARG A 240 -5.05 -2.41 19.64
CA ARG A 240 -6.37 -3.08 19.68
C ARG A 240 -6.77 -3.75 18.37
N VAL A 241 -6.41 -3.19 17.22
CA VAL A 241 -6.87 -3.68 15.90
C VAL A 241 -5.83 -4.55 15.18
N TYR A 242 -4.55 -4.16 15.23
CA TYR A 242 -3.44 -4.81 14.52
C TYR A 242 -2.29 -5.24 15.45
N GLY A 243 -2.35 -4.81 16.73
CA GLY A 243 -1.26 -4.96 17.69
C GLY A 243 -0.80 -6.39 17.87
N TYR A 244 -1.72 -7.36 17.93
CA TYR A 244 -1.34 -8.75 18.08
C TYR A 244 -0.47 -9.23 16.90
N GLN A 245 -0.91 -9.03 15.67
CA GLN A 245 -0.19 -9.52 14.48
C GLN A 245 1.12 -8.78 14.24
N VAL A 246 1.15 -7.46 14.50
CA VAL A 246 2.38 -6.67 14.41
C VAL A 246 3.36 -7.14 15.48
N ILE A 247 2.94 -7.28 16.75
CA ILE A 247 3.82 -7.77 17.83
C ILE A 247 4.32 -9.20 17.54
N GLN A 248 3.50 -10.06 16.93
CA GLN A 248 3.90 -11.42 16.55
C GLN A 248 4.98 -11.49 15.46
N LEU A 249 5.26 -10.40 14.73
CA LEU A 249 6.42 -10.32 13.83
C LEU A 249 7.72 -10.14 14.60
N TYR A 250 7.69 -9.52 15.78
CA TYR A 250 8.89 -9.13 16.51
C TYR A 250 9.88 -10.27 16.77
N PRO A 251 9.47 -11.47 17.23
CA PRO A 251 10.40 -12.59 17.42
C PRO A 251 11.12 -12.97 16.12
N ALA A 252 10.39 -13.08 15.01
CA ALA A 252 10.97 -13.44 13.71
C ALA A 252 11.95 -12.37 13.20
N LEU A 253 11.69 -11.08 13.48
CA LEU A 253 12.63 -10.00 13.20
C LEU A 253 13.90 -10.11 14.05
N VAL A 254 13.77 -10.42 15.33
CA VAL A 254 14.93 -10.61 16.23
C VAL A 254 15.79 -11.77 15.76
N ASP A 255 15.19 -12.87 15.30
CA ASP A 255 15.94 -14.03 14.78
C ASP A 255 16.79 -13.66 13.54
N CYS A 256 16.35 -12.67 12.75
CA CYS A 256 17.10 -12.17 11.59
C CYS A 256 18.36 -11.37 11.96
N THR A 257 18.58 -11.02 13.22
CA THR A 257 19.80 -10.28 13.65
C THR A 257 21.08 -11.07 13.43
N THR A 258 20.96 -12.39 13.26
CA THR A 258 22.06 -13.30 12.93
C THR A 258 22.46 -13.25 11.45
N SER A 259 21.69 -12.59 10.58
CA SER A 259 21.98 -12.50 9.16
C SER A 259 23.34 -11.84 8.90
N PRO A 260 24.20 -12.42 8.05
CA PRO A 260 25.51 -11.85 7.72
C PRO A 260 25.42 -10.72 6.66
N SER A 261 24.24 -10.48 6.09
CA SER A 261 24.05 -9.53 4.98
C SER A 261 23.90 -8.09 5.47
N PRO A 262 24.82 -7.15 5.11
CA PRO A 262 24.75 -5.76 5.57
C PRO A 262 23.47 -5.03 5.18
N ASN A 263 22.91 -5.35 4.01
CA ASN A 263 21.67 -4.75 3.52
C ASN A 263 20.46 -5.22 4.33
N VAL A 264 20.42 -6.51 4.69
CA VAL A 264 19.39 -7.07 5.56
C VAL A 264 19.54 -6.48 6.97
N CYS A 265 20.76 -6.42 7.52
CA CYS A 265 21.00 -5.82 8.84
C CYS A 265 20.55 -4.35 8.91
N ARG A 266 20.81 -3.54 7.87
CA ARG A 266 20.38 -2.14 7.83
C ARG A 266 18.86 -2.02 7.85
N ALA A 267 18.18 -2.74 6.96
CA ALA A 267 16.72 -2.72 6.90
C ALA A 267 16.08 -3.29 8.17
N LEU A 268 16.68 -4.34 8.74
CA LEU A 268 16.23 -4.95 9.99
C LEU A 268 16.33 -3.99 11.17
N LYS A 269 17.45 -3.25 11.27
CA LYS A 269 17.65 -2.26 12.33
C LYS A 269 16.58 -1.18 12.27
N GLU A 270 16.25 -0.68 11.07
CA GLU A 270 15.16 0.27 10.87
C GLU A 270 13.81 -0.31 11.31
N ALA A 271 13.53 -1.56 10.92
CA ALA A 271 12.29 -2.24 11.32
C ALA A 271 12.18 -2.40 12.84
N LEU A 272 13.22 -2.91 13.50
CA LEU A 272 13.24 -3.13 14.96
C LEU A 272 13.09 -1.82 15.74
N HIS A 273 13.65 -0.71 15.26
CA HIS A 273 13.48 0.59 15.91
C HIS A 273 12.03 1.04 15.98
N GLU A 274 11.19 0.69 15.00
CA GLU A 274 9.77 1.05 15.01
C GLU A 274 8.97 0.34 16.12
N TYR A 275 9.46 -0.79 16.63
CA TYR A 275 8.84 -1.55 17.71
C TYR A 275 9.09 -0.96 19.10
N LYS A 276 10.00 0.03 19.23
CA LYS A 276 10.33 0.66 20.53
C LYS A 276 9.08 1.14 21.27
N ASP A 277 8.20 1.86 20.57
CA ASP A 277 7.00 2.45 21.16
C ASP A 277 5.89 1.41 21.34
N LEU A 278 5.85 0.38 20.50
CA LEU A 278 4.87 -0.72 20.56
C LEU A 278 5.10 -1.66 21.74
N LEU A 279 6.37 -1.85 22.12
CA LEU A 279 6.79 -2.72 23.22
C LEU A 279 6.91 -1.97 24.54
N ALA A 280 6.70 -0.65 24.56
CA ALA A 280 6.74 0.14 25.78
C ALA A 280 5.60 -0.28 26.74
N PRO A 281 5.86 -0.35 28.06
CA PRO A 281 4.81 -0.61 29.04
C PRO A 281 3.78 0.54 29.04
N PRO A 282 2.48 0.26 29.26
CA PRO A 282 1.47 1.31 29.35
C PRO A 282 1.79 2.22 30.55
N THR A 283 2.00 3.52 30.31
CA THR A 283 2.29 4.46 31.40
C THR A 283 1.03 4.72 32.21
N SER A 284 1.00 4.27 33.46
CA SER A 284 -0.04 4.63 34.42
C SER A 284 0.07 6.11 34.77
N SER A 285 -0.86 6.94 34.31
CA SER A 285 -1.05 8.29 34.86
C SER A 285 -1.73 8.18 36.23
N THR A 286 -0.96 7.89 37.27
CA THR A 286 -1.43 8.00 38.65
C THR A 286 -1.53 9.49 38.99
N GLN A 287 -2.74 10.07 38.87
CA GLN A 287 -3.06 11.28 39.62
C GLN A 287 -3.04 10.90 41.10
N ASN A 288 -1.91 11.15 41.78
CA ASN A 288 -1.88 11.12 43.23
C ASN A 288 -2.72 12.29 43.73
N GLY A 289 -3.98 11.99 44.06
CA GLY A 289 -4.84 12.86 44.82
C GLY A 289 -4.20 13.13 46.18
N THR A 290 -3.92 14.41 46.42
CA THR A 290 -3.65 14.98 47.73
C THR A 290 -4.74 14.57 48.73
N ALA A 291 -4.32 14.02 49.87
CA ALA A 291 -5.08 14.02 51.11
C ALA A 291 -4.23 14.74 52.17
#